data_AF-A0A3F3GY64-F1
#
_entry.id   AF-A0A3F3GY64-F1
#
_cell.length_a   1.000
_cell.length_b   1.000
_cell.length_c   1.000
_cell.angle_alpha   90.00
_cell.angle_beta   90.00
_cell.angle_gamma   90.00
#
_symmetry.space_group_name_H-M   'P 1'
#
loop_
_entity.id
_entity.type
_entity.pdbx_description
1 polymer ?
#
loop_
_entity_poly.entity_id
_entity_poly.type
_entity_poly.pdbx_seq_one_letter_code
_entity_poly.pdbx_strand_id
1 'polypeptide(L)'
;MNDNFETINATAALADDNSVFYHYQKLIQLRHDLDLITTGHYELIDPADDQVYAYKRIGDDQELLIINNFTDQYLERDYPVPADAQLLISNYQDDLGLKLRPYEAKTYLYNR
;
A
#
# COMPACT_ATOMS: atom_id res chain seq x y z
N MET A 1 4.43 31.08 -5.06
CA MET A 1 5.35 30.08 -5.65
C MET A 1 5.50 29.00 -4.60
N ASN A 2 5.62 27.73 -4.96
CA ASN A 2 5.85 26.69 -3.94
C ASN A 2 7.31 26.76 -3.52
N ASP A 3 7.59 27.09 -2.25
CA ASP A 3 8.94 27.40 -1.78
C ASP A 3 9.89 26.19 -1.79
N ASN A 4 9.36 24.96 -1.90
CA ASN A 4 10.17 23.74 -1.90
C ASN A 4 10.51 23.18 -3.30
N PHE A 5 10.18 23.90 -4.38
CA PHE A 5 10.34 23.41 -5.77
C PHE A 5 11.79 23.03 -6.14
N GLU A 6 12.78 23.65 -5.49
CA GLU A 6 14.19 23.31 -5.69
C GLU A 6 14.52 21.88 -5.28
N THR A 7 13.77 21.34 -4.30
CA THR A 7 13.95 19.97 -3.77
C THR A 7 12.88 19.01 -4.26
N ILE A 8 11.64 19.46 -4.45
CA ILE A 8 10.50 18.64 -4.89
C ILE A 8 10.06 19.11 -6.27
N ASN A 9 10.54 18.42 -7.31
CA ASN A 9 10.17 18.69 -8.70
C ASN A 9 10.21 17.43 -9.57
N ALA A 10 9.59 17.51 -10.75
CA ALA A 10 9.49 16.39 -11.67
C ALA A 10 10.86 15.88 -12.15
N THR A 11 11.81 16.77 -12.38
CA THR A 11 13.17 16.39 -12.81
C THR A 11 13.85 15.52 -11.77
N ALA A 12 13.80 15.91 -10.50
CA ALA A 12 14.34 15.13 -9.40
C ALA A 12 13.60 13.79 -9.24
N ALA A 13 12.26 13.79 -9.32
CA ALA A 13 11.47 12.56 -9.19
C ALA A 13 11.73 11.56 -10.33
N LEU A 14 11.90 12.03 -11.57
CA LEU A 14 12.23 11.17 -12.72
C LEU A 14 13.66 10.60 -12.66
N ALA A 15 14.55 11.19 -11.86
CA ALA A 15 15.92 10.70 -11.68
C ALA A 15 16.05 9.68 -10.51
N ASP A 16 15.04 9.55 -9.66
CA ASP A 16 15.00 8.63 -8.53
C ASP A 16 13.96 7.53 -8.76
N ASP A 17 14.42 6.29 -8.99
CA ASP A 17 13.56 5.12 -9.24
C ASP A 17 12.66 4.75 -8.04
N ASN A 18 12.97 5.26 -6.83
CA ASN A 18 12.16 5.10 -5.63
C ASN A 18 11.23 6.28 -5.38
N SER A 19 11.16 7.24 -6.31
CA SER A 19 10.35 8.44 -6.12
C SER A 19 8.85 8.15 -6.06
N VAL A 20 8.14 9.11 -5.49
CA VAL A 20 6.67 9.15 -5.50
C VAL A 20 6.11 9.01 -6.92
N PHE A 21 6.79 9.56 -7.94
CA PHE A 21 6.36 9.45 -9.34
C PHE A 21 6.25 7.99 -9.79
N TYR A 22 7.30 7.19 -9.60
CA TYR A 22 7.29 5.78 -9.99
C TYR A 22 6.38 4.93 -9.12
N HIS A 23 6.21 5.29 -7.84
CA HIS A 23 5.21 4.65 -6.98
C HIS A 23 3.79 4.84 -7.55
N TYR A 24 3.41 6.07 -7.93
CA TYR A 24 2.11 6.32 -8.57
C TYR A 24 1.97 5.66 -9.94
N GLN A 25 3.03 5.63 -10.75
CA GLN A 25 3.01 4.90 -12.02
C GLN A 25 2.69 3.42 -11.81
N LYS A 26 3.31 2.78 -10.80
CA LYS A 26 3.02 1.38 -10.43
C LYS A 26 1.57 1.21 -9.97
N LEU A 27 1.05 2.11 -9.13
CA LEU A 27 -0.36 2.06 -8.69
C LEU A 27 -1.36 2.16 -9.85
N ILE A 28 -1.10 3.05 -10.82
CA ILE A 28 -1.93 3.20 -12.02
C ILE A 28 -1.88 1.93 -12.86
N GLN A 29 -0.67 1.37 -13.06
CA GLN A 29 -0.50 0.13 -13.80
C GLN A 29 -1.26 -1.03 -13.14
N LEU A 30 -1.12 -1.20 -11.82
CA LEU A 30 -1.85 -2.20 -11.05
C LEU A 30 -3.37 -2.04 -11.21
N ARG A 31 -3.88 -0.81 -11.17
CA ARG A 31 -5.32 -0.55 -11.36
C ARG A 31 -5.83 -0.97 -12.75
N HIS A 32 -4.99 -0.89 -13.78
CA HIS A 32 -5.33 -1.35 -15.13
C HIS A 32 -5.21 -2.86 -15.30
N ASP A 33 -4.21 -3.48 -14.67
CA ASP A 33 -3.90 -4.89 -14.88
C ASP A 33 -4.69 -5.82 -13.95
N LEU A 34 -5.15 -5.31 -12.80
CA LEU A 34 -5.83 -6.09 -11.78
C LEU A 34 -7.25 -5.54 -11.54
N ASP A 35 -8.22 -6.15 -12.24
CA ASP A 35 -9.64 -5.78 -12.15
C ASP A 35 -10.17 -5.73 -10.71
N LEU A 36 -9.66 -6.59 -9.84
CA LEU A 36 -9.98 -6.65 -8.41
C LEU A 36 -9.83 -5.28 -7.70
N ILE A 37 -8.88 -4.44 -8.13
CA ILE A 37 -8.68 -3.07 -7.60
C ILE A 37 -9.85 -2.15 -7.97
N THR A 38 -10.58 -2.43 -9.04
CA THR A 38 -11.70 -1.60 -9.50
C THR A 38 -13.04 -2.22 -9.11
N THR A 39 -13.22 -3.53 -9.29
CA THR A 39 -14.50 -4.23 -9.15
C THR A 39 -14.69 -4.91 -7.80
N GLY A 40 -13.61 -5.19 -7.07
CA GLY A 40 -13.67 -5.93 -5.81
C GLY A 40 -14.50 -5.22 -4.75
N HIS A 41 -15.29 -6.00 -4.00
CA HIS A 41 -16.06 -5.52 -2.86
C HIS A 41 -15.13 -4.97 -1.78
N TYR A 42 -15.47 -3.82 -1.22
CA TYR A 42 -14.70 -3.18 -0.17
C TYR A 42 -15.17 -3.65 1.20
N GLU A 43 -14.23 -4.06 2.05
CA GLU A 43 -14.50 -4.42 3.45
C GLU A 43 -13.47 -3.75 4.37
N LEU A 44 -13.93 -2.90 5.29
CA LEU A 44 -13.06 -2.24 6.27
C LEU A 44 -12.69 -3.20 7.40
N ILE A 45 -11.41 -3.20 7.79
CA ILE A 45 -10.89 -3.96 8.93
C ILE A 45 -10.66 -2.98 10.09
N ASP A 46 -10.96 -3.43 11.32
CA ASP A 46 -10.67 -2.71 12.58
C ASP A 46 -11.03 -1.21 12.55
N PRO A 47 -12.32 -0.85 12.32
CA PRO A 47 -12.75 0.54 12.17
C PRO A 47 -12.50 1.43 13.41
N ALA A 48 -12.18 0.83 14.55
CA ALA A 48 -11.84 1.54 15.78
C ALA A 48 -10.35 1.93 15.87
N ASP A 49 -9.50 1.41 14.99
CA ASP A 49 -8.09 1.80 14.92
C ASP A 49 -7.95 3.14 14.22
N ASP A 50 -7.48 4.15 14.96
CA ASP A 50 -7.28 5.51 14.48
C ASP A 50 -5.88 5.74 13.88
N GLN A 51 -4.99 4.74 13.95
CA GLN A 51 -3.60 4.83 13.51
C GLN A 51 -3.34 4.00 12.25
N VAL A 52 -4.02 2.87 12.09
CA VAL A 52 -3.86 1.98 10.93
C VAL A 52 -5.17 1.84 10.18
N TYR A 53 -5.15 2.20 8.90
CA TYR A 53 -6.27 2.02 8.00
C TYR A 53 -6.05 0.75 7.16
N ALA A 54 -6.73 -0.33 7.57
CA ALA A 54 -6.67 -1.61 6.89
C ALA A 54 -8.02 -1.97 6.27
N TYR A 55 -8.00 -2.53 5.07
CA TYR A 55 -9.22 -2.96 4.39
C TYR A 55 -8.91 -4.04 3.35
N LYS A 56 -9.97 -4.71 2.90
CA LYS A 56 -9.90 -5.69 1.82
C LYS A 56 -10.56 -5.19 0.55
N ARG A 57 -10.07 -5.71 -0.58
CA ARG A 57 -10.82 -5.77 -1.82
C ARG A 57 -11.05 -7.23 -2.16
N ILE A 58 -12.31 -7.62 -2.26
CA ILE A 58 -12.72 -9.02 -2.36
C ILE A 58 -13.32 -9.26 -3.74
N GLY A 59 -12.71 -10.14 -4.51
CA GLY A 59 -13.25 -10.64 -5.78
C GLY A 59 -13.74 -12.08 -5.63
N ASP A 60 -14.00 -12.71 -6.77
CA ASP A 60 -14.54 -14.08 -6.80
C ASP A 60 -13.48 -15.11 -6.35
N ASP A 61 -12.26 -15.04 -6.91
CA ASP A 61 -11.19 -16.01 -6.66
C ASP A 61 -9.98 -15.44 -5.89
N GLN A 62 -9.94 -14.12 -5.72
CA GLN A 62 -8.78 -13.40 -5.17
C GLN A 62 -9.19 -12.29 -4.20
N GLU A 63 -8.32 -12.02 -3.24
CA GLU A 63 -8.47 -10.91 -2.29
C GLU A 63 -7.20 -10.07 -2.24
N LEU A 64 -7.38 -8.76 -2.04
CA LEU A 64 -6.34 -7.85 -1.60
C LEU A 64 -6.53 -7.53 -0.12
N LEU A 65 -5.45 -7.58 0.65
CA LEU A 65 -5.36 -6.98 1.98
C LEU A 65 -4.45 -5.75 1.90
N ILE A 66 -5.04 -4.58 2.14
CA ILE A 66 -4.35 -3.29 2.11
C ILE A 66 -4.20 -2.81 3.54
N ILE A 67 -2.97 -2.46 3.96
CA ILE A 67 -2.65 -1.97 5.30
C ILE A 67 -1.86 -0.68 5.16
N ASN A 68 -2.30 0.39 5.84
CA ASN A 68 -1.63 1.68 5.82
C ASN A 68 -1.48 2.22 7.25
N ASN A 69 -0.25 2.47 7.67
CA ASN A 69 0.03 3.24 8.88
C ASN A 69 -0.12 4.74 8.57
N PHE A 70 -1.05 5.42 9.24
CA PHE A 70 -1.30 6.86 9.06
C PHE A 70 -0.49 7.74 10.04
N THR A 71 0.43 7.13 10.79
CA THR A 71 1.25 7.81 11.79
C THR A 71 2.73 7.82 11.42
N ASP A 72 3.48 8.66 12.12
CA ASP A 72 4.94 8.69 12.10
C ASP A 72 5.58 7.72 13.12
N GLN A 73 4.80 6.78 13.67
CA GLN A 73 5.23 5.86 14.72
C GLN A 73 5.44 4.44 14.19
N TYR A 74 6.26 3.66 14.90
CA TYR A 74 6.31 2.22 14.72
C TYR A 74 5.12 1.59 15.43
N LEU A 75 4.35 0.77 14.72
CA LEU A 75 3.17 0.08 15.24
C LEU A 75 3.33 -1.43 15.05
N GLU A 76 2.65 -2.20 15.89
CA GLU A 76 2.51 -3.64 15.71
C GLU A 76 1.02 -3.96 15.50
N ARG A 77 0.70 -4.67 14.41
CA ARG A 77 -0.64 -5.13 14.07
C ARG A 77 -0.61 -6.53 13.51
N ASP A 78 -1.48 -7.38 14.03
CA ASP A 78 -1.63 -8.76 13.60
C ASP A 78 -2.82 -8.89 12.66
N TYR A 79 -2.56 -8.71 11.36
CA TYR A 79 -3.54 -8.98 10.31
C TYR A 79 -3.29 -10.37 9.73
N PRO A 80 -4.34 -11.16 9.47
CA PRO A 80 -4.18 -12.50 8.91
C PRO A 80 -3.73 -12.42 7.45
N VAL A 81 -2.41 -12.56 7.23
CA VAL A 81 -1.80 -12.67 5.90
C VAL A 81 -1.63 -14.17 5.57
N PRO A 82 -2.30 -14.70 4.53
CA PRO A 82 -2.14 -16.10 4.13
C PRO A 82 -0.71 -16.44 3.72
N ALA A 83 -0.33 -17.71 3.87
CA ALA A 83 1.03 -18.17 3.57
C ALA A 83 1.37 -18.12 2.06
N ASP A 84 0.38 -18.19 1.19
CA ASP A 84 0.50 -18.05 -0.26
C ASP A 84 0.37 -16.59 -0.74
N ALA A 85 0.22 -15.64 0.19
CA ALA A 85 0.07 -14.23 -0.16
C ALA A 85 1.35 -13.64 -0.77
N GLN A 86 1.17 -12.93 -1.87
CA GLN A 86 2.22 -12.16 -2.54
C GLN A 86 2.15 -10.70 -2.08
N LEU A 87 3.29 -10.14 -1.66
CA LEU A 87 3.42 -8.70 -1.49
C LEU A 87 3.37 -8.01 -2.86
N LEU A 88 2.24 -7.37 -3.18
CA LEU A 88 1.97 -6.79 -4.49
C LEU A 88 2.64 -5.42 -4.65
N ILE A 89 2.57 -4.59 -3.62
CA ILE A 89 3.24 -3.28 -3.56
C ILE A 89 3.51 -2.87 -2.12
N SER A 90 4.67 -2.25 -1.88
CA SER A 90 5.07 -1.63 -0.62
C SER A 90 5.82 -0.33 -0.90
N ASN A 91 5.76 0.63 0.02
CA ASN A 91 6.58 1.85 -0.01
C ASN A 91 7.92 1.71 0.74
N TYR A 92 8.18 0.56 1.35
CA TYR A 92 9.48 0.18 1.86
C TYR A 92 10.04 -1.03 1.09
N GLN A 93 11.36 -1.21 1.13
CA GLN A 93 12.07 -2.23 0.31
C GLN A 93 11.86 -3.67 0.78
N ASP A 94 11.53 -3.85 2.05
CA ASP A 94 11.30 -5.11 2.74
C ASP A 94 9.98 -5.08 3.51
N ASP A 95 9.59 -6.23 4.07
CA ASP A 95 8.40 -6.39 4.89
C ASP A 95 8.77 -6.98 6.25
N LEU A 96 8.44 -6.25 7.32
CA LEU A 96 8.71 -6.65 8.71
C LEU A 96 7.53 -7.39 9.36
N GLY A 97 6.58 -7.88 8.55
CA GLY A 97 5.43 -8.67 8.99
C GLY A 97 4.49 -7.84 9.86
N LEU A 98 4.40 -8.14 11.15
CA LEU A 98 3.48 -7.47 12.06
C LEU A 98 3.88 -6.03 12.38
N LYS A 99 5.14 -5.67 12.15
CA LYS A 99 5.66 -4.34 12.44
C LYS A 99 5.45 -3.42 11.24
N LEU A 100 4.74 -2.33 11.48
CA LEU A 100 4.51 -1.24 10.54
C LEU A 100 5.40 -0.07 10.91
N ARG A 101 6.22 0.39 9.97
CA ARG A 101 7.04 1.59 10.08
C ARG A 101 6.21 2.85 9.90
N PRO A 102 6.76 4.02 10.28
CA PRO A 102 6.17 5.32 9.98
C PRO A 102 5.71 5.41 8.52
N TYR A 103 4.43 5.70 8.32
CA TYR A 103 3.79 5.81 7.01
C TYR A 103 3.90 4.58 6.10
N GLU A 104 4.18 3.39 6.64
CA GLU A 104 4.25 2.16 5.85
C GLU A 104 2.88 1.79 5.26
N ALA A 105 2.88 1.57 3.95
CA ALA A 105 1.74 1.08 3.20
C ALA A 105 2.16 -0.19 2.46
N LYS A 106 1.41 -1.28 2.66
CA LYS A 106 1.67 -2.55 2.02
C LYS A 106 0.38 -3.26 1.63
N THR A 107 0.39 -3.86 0.45
CA THR A 107 -0.74 -4.59 -0.12
C THR A 107 -0.34 -6.02 -0.42
N TYR A 108 -1.10 -6.97 0.09
CA TYR A 108 -0.96 -8.39 -0.23
C TYR A 108 -2.06 -8.84 -1.19
N LEU A 109 -1.74 -9.71 -2.13
CA LEU A 109 -2.67 -10.42 -3.02
C LEU A 109 -2.60 -11.91 -2.71
N TYR A 110 -3.75 -12.57 -2.54
CA TYR A 110 -3.83 -14.00 -2.30
C TYR A 110 -5.12 -14.59 -2.87
N ASN A 111 -5.16 -15.92 -3.02
CA ASN A 111 -6.34 -16.63 -3.48
C ASN A 111 -7.32 -16.84 -2.32
N ARG A 112 -8.62 -16.92 -2.64
CA ARG A 112 -9.67 -17.19 -1.66
C ARG A 112 -9.82 -18.69 -1.34
#